data_AF-W1WLD9-F1
#
_entry.id   AF-W1WLD9-F1
#
_cell.length_a   1.000
_cell.length_b   1.000
_cell.length_c   1.000
_cell.angle_alpha   90.00
_cell.angle_beta   90.00
_cell.angle_gamma   90.00
#
_symmetry.space_group_name_H-M   'P 1'
#
loop_
_entity.id
_entity.type
_entity.pdbx_description
1 polymer ?
#
loop_
_entity_poly.entity_id
_entity_poly.type
_entity_poly.pdbx_seq_one_letter_code
_entity_poly.pdbx_strand_id
1 'polypeptide(L)' 'MQEIMQFVGRHPILSIAWIALLVAVLVTTFKSLTSKVKVITRGEATRLINKEDAVVVDLRQRDDFRKGHIAGSINLLP' A
#
# COMPACT_ATOMS: atom_id res chain seq x y z
N MET A 1 29.51 -3.95 19.87
CA MET A 1 29.32 -5.38 19.53
C MET A 1 29.03 -6.25 20.74
N GLN A 2 29.79 -6.14 21.84
CA GLN A 2 29.54 -6.93 23.05
C GLN A 2 28.12 -6.73 23.63
N GLU A 3 27.62 -5.50 23.68
CA GLU A 3 26.28 -5.20 24.18
C GLU A 3 25.15 -5.77 23.31
N ILE A 4 25.32 -5.73 21.98
CA ILE A 4 24.36 -6.32 21.02
C ILE A 4 24.30 -7.82 21.22
N MET A 5 25.46 -8.49 21.37
CA MET A 5 25.52 -9.93 21.60
C MET A 5 24.85 -10.32 22.93
N GLN A 6 25.05 -9.52 23.99
CA GLN A 6 24.38 -9.72 25.27
C GLN A 6 22.86 -9.52 25.18
N PHE A 7 22.40 -8.53 24.40
CA PHE A 7 20.98 -8.28 24.19
C PHE A 7 20.31 -9.44 23.45
N VAL A 8 20.93 -9.94 22.38
CA VAL A 8 20.40 -11.10 21.62
C VAL A 8 20.31 -12.34 22.51
N GLY A 9 21.31 -12.58 23.36
CA GLY A 9 21.29 -13.70 24.31
C GLY A 9 20.22 -13.56 25.39
N ARG A 10 19.99 -12.34 25.92
CA ARG A 10 19.00 -12.09 26.99
C ARG A 10 17.56 -11.91 26.48
N HIS A 11 17.38 -11.50 25.23
CA HIS A 11 16.08 -11.17 24.63
C HIS A 11 15.86 -11.84 23.26
N PRO A 12 15.93 -13.17 23.16
CA PRO A 12 15.86 -13.88 21.87
C PRO A 12 14.54 -13.64 21.12
N ILE A 13 13.42 -13.57 21.84
CA ILE A 13 12.09 -13.29 21.25
C ILE A 13 12.06 -11.92 20.59
N LEU A 14 12.60 -10.89 21.24
CA LEU A 14 12.65 -9.53 20.70
C LEU A 14 13.55 -9.46 19.47
N SER A 15 14.68 -10.16 19.48
CA SER A 15 15.58 -10.23 18.32
C SER A 15 14.92 -10.90 17.11
N ILE A 16 14.22 -12.02 17.32
CA ILE A 16 13.47 -12.70 16.25
C ILE A 16 12.34 -11.80 15.72
N ALA A 17 11.56 -11.17 16.61
CA ALA A 17 10.49 -10.26 16.22
C ALA A 17 11.03 -9.09 15.39
N TRP A 18 12.16 -8.51 15.78
CA TRP A 18 12.80 -7.44 15.03
C TRP A 18 13.23 -7.89 13.62
N ILE A 19 13.86 -9.07 13.49
CA ILE A 19 14.23 -9.62 12.18
C ILE A 19 12.99 -9.86 11.32
N ALA A 20 11.93 -10.44 11.89
CA ALA A 20 10.68 -10.68 11.18
C ALA A 20 10.05 -9.38 10.67
N LEU A 21 10.02 -8.32 11.50
CA LEU A 21 9.54 -6.99 11.09
C LEU A 21 10.43 -6.38 10.00
N LEU A 22 11.75 -6.50 10.12
CA LEU A 22 12.68 -6.02 9.11
C LEU A 22 12.42 -6.71 7.77
N VAL A 23 12.29 -8.04 7.78
CA VAL A 23 11.97 -8.82 6.57
C VAL A 23 10.62 -8.40 6.00
N ALA A 24 9.59 -8.22 6.82
CA ALA A 24 8.28 -7.75 6.38
C ALA A 24 8.39 -6.39 5.66
N VAL A 25 9.11 -5.43 6.25
CA VAL A 25 9.33 -4.10 5.65
C VAL A 25 10.07 -4.22 4.32
N LEU A 26 11.14 -5.02 4.24
CA LEU A 26 11.88 -5.24 3.00
C LEU A 26 10.96 -5.82 1.92
N VAL A 27 10.24 -6.90 2.23
CA VAL A 27 9.32 -7.56 1.30
C VAL A 27 8.25 -6.60 0.81
N THR A 28 7.60 -5.84 1.70
CA THR A 28 6.57 -4.88 1.30
C THR A 28 7.12 -3.74 0.45
N THR A 29 8.34 -3.29 0.73
CA THR A 29 8.99 -2.20 -0.02
C THR A 29 9.39 -2.68 -1.41
N PHE A 30 10.06 -3.83 -1.53
CA PHE A 30 10.44 -4.40 -2.82
C PHE A 30 9.21 -4.76 -3.67
N LYS A 31 8.15 -5.29 -3.06
CA LYS A 31 6.90 -5.57 -3.75
C LYS A 31 6.25 -4.30 -4.28
N SER A 32 6.27 -3.21 -3.50
CA SER A 32 5.76 -1.91 -3.96
C SER A 32 6.59 -1.34 -5.11
N LEU A 33 7.91 -1.47 -5.05
CA LEU A 33 8.82 -0.96 -6.09
C LEU A 33 8.76 -1.75 -7.40
N THR A 34 8.53 -3.05 -7.31
CA THR A 34 8.41 -3.96 -8.48
C THR A 34 6.98 -4.09 -9.00
N SER A 35 6.01 -3.43 -8.35
CA SER A 35 4.62 -3.42 -8.77
C SER A 35 4.47 -2.73 -10.13
N LYS A 36 3.72 -3.37 -11.04
CA LYS A 36 3.27 -2.74 -12.30
C LYS A 36 2.21 -1.65 -12.06
N VAL A 37 1.65 -1.58 -10.86
CA VAL A 37 0.64 -0.60 -10.47
C VAL A 37 1.34 0.67 -10.00
N LYS A 38 1.15 1.76 -10.74
CA LYS A 38 1.65 3.08 -10.35
C LYS A 38 0.66 3.74 -9.39
N VAL A 39 1.14 4.10 -8.19
CA VAL A 39 0.39 4.98 -7.28
C VAL A 39 0.53 6.41 -7.78
N ILE A 40 -0.58 7.10 -7.96
CA ILE A 40 -0.63 8.48 -8.48
C ILE A 40 -1.09 9.45 -7.40
N THR A 41 -0.63 10.69 -7.51
CA THR A 41 -1.07 11.80 -6.66
C THR A 41 -2.47 12.28 -7.03
N ARG A 42 -3.09 13.06 -6.14
CA ARG A 42 -4.41 13.68 -6.39
C ARG A 42 -4.40 14.57 -7.65
N GLY A 43 -3.34 15.35 -7.84
CA GLY A 43 -3.18 16.23 -9.00
C GLY A 43 -3.04 15.45 -10.31
N GLU A 44 -2.24 14.37 -10.31
CA GLU A 44 -2.15 13.47 -11.46
C GLU A 44 -3.50 12.82 -11.78
N ALA A 45 -4.25 12.36 -10.77
CA ALA A 45 -5.57 11.78 -10.94
C ALA A 45 -6.55 12.79 -11.59
N THR A 46 -6.62 14.02 -11.09
CA THR A 46 -7.46 15.07 -11.68
C THR A 46 -7.07 15.37 -13.13
N ARG A 47 -5.78 15.43 -13.44
CA ARG A 47 -5.28 15.65 -14.80
C ARG A 47 -5.69 14.49 -15.73
N LEU A 48 -5.50 13.25 -15.30
CA LEU A 48 -5.86 12.04 -16.04
C LEU A 48 -7.37 12.01 -16.35
N ILE A 49 -8.20 12.28 -15.35
CA ILE A 49 -9.67 12.29 -15.48
C ILE A 49 -10.13 13.38 -16.45
N ASN A 50 -9.57 14.59 -16.32
CA ASN A 50 -10.08 15.75 -17.05
C ASN A 50 -9.43 15.97 -18.42
N LYS A 51 -8.25 15.40 -18.69
CA LYS A 51 -7.46 15.69 -19.90
C LYS A 51 -6.99 14.45 -20.67
N GLU A 52 -7.06 13.25 -20.09
CA GLU A 52 -6.52 12.03 -20.70
C GLU A 52 -7.54 10.87 -20.67
N ASP A 53 -8.84 11.19 -20.63
CA ASP A 53 -9.95 10.23 -20.73
C ASP A 53 -9.83 9.00 -19.81
N ALA A 54 -9.28 9.21 -18.61
CA ALA A 54 -9.02 8.12 -17.69
C ALA A 54 -10.32 7.50 -17.16
N VAL A 55 -10.38 6.17 -17.17
CA VAL A 55 -11.48 5.40 -16.56
C VAL A 55 -11.19 5.20 -15.08
N VAL A 56 -12.07 5.71 -14.23
CA VAL A 56 -12.01 5.50 -12.78
C VAL A 56 -12.85 4.29 -12.42
N VAL A 57 -12.23 3.25 -11.87
CA VAL A 57 -12.92 2.07 -11.35
C VAL A 57 -12.89 2.11 -9.84
N ASP A 58 -14.07 2.19 -9.22
CA ASP A 58 -14.22 2.19 -7.76
C ASP A 58 -14.53 0.77 -7.26
N LEU A 59 -13.61 0.21 -6.49
CA LEU A 59 -13.69 -1.16 -5.97
C LEU A 59 -14.34 -1.24 -4.58
N ARG A 60 -14.89 -0.14 -4.06
CA ARG A 60 -15.60 -0.13 -2.76
C ARG A 60 -16.95 -0.82 -2.85
N GLN A 61 -17.51 -1.20 -1.71
CA GLN A 61 -18.87 -1.76 -1.65
C GLN A 61 -19.90 -0.81 -2.26
N ARG A 62 -20.96 -1.39 -2.84
CA ARG A 62 -21.99 -0.64 -3.56
C ARG A 62 -22.66 0.43 -2.69
N ASP A 63 -22.90 0.14 -1.42
CA ASP A 63 -23.53 1.09 -0.51
C ASP A 63 -22.63 2.31 -0.24
N ASP A 64 -21.32 2.14 -0.16
CA ASP A 64 -20.38 3.25 0.01
C ASP A 64 -20.20 4.06 -1.28
N PHE A 65 -20.22 3.39 -2.43
CA PHE A 65 -20.23 4.06 -3.72
C PHE A 65 -21.47 4.97 -3.87
N ARG A 66 -22.66 4.47 -3.51
CA ARG A 66 -23.91 5.24 -3.62
C ARG A 66 -23.98 6.46 -2.69
N LYS A 67 -23.31 6.43 -1.55
CA LYS A 67 -23.21 7.59 -0.64
C LYS A 67 -22.38 8.73 -1.22
N GLY A 68 -21.44 8.42 -2.11
CA GLY A 68 -20.59 9.41 -2.76
C GLY A 68 -19.39 8.77 -3.46
N HIS A 69 -19.16 9.18 -4.70
CA HIS A 69 -18.09 8.66 -5.55
C HIS A 69 -17.57 9.74 -6.50
N ILE A 70 -16.43 9.47 -7.13
CA ILE A 70 -15.87 10.33 -8.17
C ILE A 70 -16.82 10.32 -9.36
N ALA A 71 -17.19 11.49 -9.88
CA ALA A 71 -18.09 11.60 -11.02
C ALA A 71 -17.57 10.79 -12.23
N GLY A 72 -18.45 10.03 -12.88
CA GLY A 72 -18.11 9.19 -14.03
C GLY A 72 -17.35 7.91 -13.70
N SER A 73 -17.06 7.64 -12.41
CA SER A 73 -16.47 6.36 -12.02
C SER A 73 -17.44 5.19 -12.15
N ILE A 74 -16.89 3.99 -12.37
CA ILE A 74 -17.64 2.74 -12.49
C ILE A 74 -17.39 1.91 -11.24
N ASN A 75 -18.45 1.58 -10.50
CA ASN A 75 -18.34 0.65 -9.39
C ASN A 75 -18.33 -0.79 -9.92
N LEU A 76 -17.21 -1.48 -9.73
CA LEU A 76 -17.02 -2.82 -10.26
C LEU A 76 -16.51 -3.70 -9.11
N LEU A 77 -17.45 -4.39 -8.49
CA LEU A 77 -17.17 -5.45 -7.53
C LEU A 77 -17.30 -6.80 -8.27
N PRO A 78 -16.45 -7.80 -7.97
CA PRO A 78 -16.71 -9.18 -8.38
C PRO A 78 -18.01 -9.71 -7.77
#